data_AF-A0A846SVY8-F1
#
_entry.id   AF-A0A846SVY8-F1
#
_cell.length_a   1.000
_cell.length_b   1.000
_cell.length_c   1.000
_cell.angle_alpha   90.00
_cell.angle_beta   90.00
_cell.angle_gamma   90.00
#
_symmetry.space_group_name_H-M   'P 1'
#
loop_
_entity.id
_entity.type
_entity.pdbx_description
1 polymer ?
#
loop_
_entity_poly.entity_id
_entity_poly.type
_entity_poly.pdbx_seq_one_letter_code
_entity_poly.pdbx_strand_id
1 'polypeptide(L)' 'MPGSNARALDKARTLPADGYILDLEDAVAPDSKEIARQQVCDAVKGRWLWPARDHHPR' A
#
# COMPACT_ATOMS: atom_id res chain seq x y z
N MET A 1 -4.53 3.11 5.02
CA MET A 1 -5.37 2.91 3.82
C MET A 1 -5.88 1.47 3.83
N PRO A 2 -7.16 1.19 3.53
CA PRO A 2 -7.68 -0.18 3.54
C PRO A 2 -6.92 -1.08 2.57
N GLY A 3 -6.41 -2.21 3.06
CA GLY A 3 -5.71 -3.21 2.24
C GLY A 3 -6.60 -3.90 1.21
N SER A 4 -7.93 -3.77 1.33
CA SER A 4 -8.93 -4.28 0.36
C SER A 4 -9.14 -3.36 -0.85
N ASN A 5 -8.52 -2.17 -0.89
CA ASN A 5 -8.71 -1.20 -1.95
C ASN A 5 -7.58 -1.27 -3.00
N ALA A 6 -7.73 -2.18 -3.97
CA ALA A 6 -6.77 -2.39 -5.07
C ALA A 6 -6.40 -1.10 -5.83
N ARG A 7 -7.38 -0.23 -6.12
CA ARG A 7 -7.11 1.04 -6.81
C ARG A 7 -6.21 1.97 -6.01
N ALA A 8 -6.38 1.97 -4.69
CA ALA A 8 -5.56 2.79 -3.81
C ALA A 8 -4.16 2.19 -3.63
N LEU A 9 -4.02 0.87 -3.59
CA LEU A 9 -2.73 0.17 -3.62
C LEU A 9 -1.94 0.51 -4.89
N ASP A 10 -2.58 0.48 -6.06
CA ASP A 10 -1.91 0.82 -7.33
C ASP A 10 -1.47 2.29 -7.36
N LYS A 11 -2.32 3.20 -6.88
CA LYS A 11 -2.00 4.62 -6.80
C LYS A 11 -0.87 4.91 -5.80
N ALA A 12 -0.83 4.19 -4.68
CA ALA A 12 0.22 4.36 -3.68
C ALA A 12 1.63 4.12 -4.25
N ARG A 13 1.77 3.29 -5.28
CA ARG A 13 3.06 3.03 -5.94
C ARG A 13 3.68 4.27 -6.60
N THR A 14 2.89 5.30 -6.91
CA THR A 14 3.37 6.51 -7.62
C THR A 14 3.30 7.78 -6.78
N LEU A 15 2.73 7.72 -5.57
CA LEU A 15 2.62 8.88 -4.70
C LEU A 15 3.94 9.13 -3.94
N PRO A 16 4.31 10.42 -3.72
CA PRO A 16 5.52 10.77 -2.98
C PRO A 16 5.25 10.75 -1.48
N ALA A 17 5.09 9.57 -0.90
CA ALA A 17 4.92 9.42 0.55
C ALA A 17 6.17 8.79 1.17
N ASP A 18 6.46 9.17 2.42
CA ASP A 18 7.61 8.62 3.12
C ASP A 18 7.45 7.13 3.53
N GLY A 19 6.19 6.68 3.58
CA GLY A 19 5.80 5.32 3.89
C GLY A 19 4.30 5.14 3.75
N TYR A 20 3.87 3.88 3.67
CA TYR A 20 2.47 3.51 3.56
C TYR A 20 2.08 2.53 4.67
N ILE A 21 0.98 2.82 5.34
CA ILE A 21 0.33 1.89 6.27
C ILE A 21 -0.85 1.25 5.53
N LEU A 22 -0.67 -0.02 5.20
CA LEU A 22 -1.69 -0.87 4.61
C LEU A 22 -2.46 -1.54 5.75
N ASP A 23 -3.70 -1.13 5.90
CA ASP A 23 -4.53 -1.50 7.03
C ASP A 23 -5.30 -2.80 6.73
N LEU A 24 -5.33 -3.72 7.70
CA LEU A 24 -6.03 -5.00 7.64
C LEU A 24 -7.11 -5.12 8.71
N GLU A 25 -7.33 -4.06 9.48
CA GLU A 25 -8.11 -4.06 10.71
C GLU A 25 -9.31 -3.11 10.57
N ASP A 26 -9.38 -2.01 11.31
CA ASP A 26 -10.55 -1.14 11.41
C ASP A 26 -11.06 -0.59 10.07
N ALA A 27 -10.18 -0.31 9.12
CA ALA A 27 -10.59 0.20 7.81
C ALA A 27 -11.03 -0.89 6.82
N VAL A 28 -11.07 -2.17 7.23
CA VAL A 28 -11.41 -3.32 6.39
C VAL A 28 -12.63 -4.05 6.95
N ALA A 29 -13.70 -4.09 6.16
CA ALA A 29 -14.90 -4.87 6.50
C ALA A 29 -14.54 -6.35 6.77
N PRO A 30 -15.20 -7.03 7.74
CA PRO A 30 -14.86 -8.41 8.12
C PRO A 30 -14.75 -9.38 6.93
N ASP A 31 -15.72 -9.35 6.01
CA ASP A 31 -15.77 -10.22 4.83
C ASP A 31 -14.68 -9.90 3.79
N SER A 32 -14.05 -8.73 3.91
CA SER A 32 -12.96 -8.29 3.03
C SER A 32 -11.57 -8.53 3.61
N LYS A 33 -11.44 -9.10 4.82
CA LYS A 33 -10.13 -9.32 5.45
C LYS A 33 -9.25 -10.30 4.68
N GLU A 34 -9.86 -11.33 4.08
CA GLU A 34 -9.11 -12.32 3.30
C GLU A 34 -8.55 -11.71 2.02
N ILE A 35 -9.39 -11.00 1.24
CA ILE A 35 -8.93 -10.35 0.02
C ILE A 35 -7.94 -9.22 0.32
N ALA A 36 -8.10 -8.48 1.42
CA ALA A 36 -7.15 -7.46 1.83
C ALA A 36 -5.77 -8.05 2.11
N ARG A 37 -5.70 -9.20 2.81
CA ARG A 37 -4.44 -9.89 3.08
C ARG A 37 -3.76 -10.33 1.79
N GLN A 38 -4.51 -10.92 0.85
CA GLN A 38 -3.97 -11.33 -0.44
C GLN A 38 -3.42 -10.15 -1.23
N GLN A 39 -4.20 -9.07 -1.36
CA GLN A 39 -3.80 -7.86 -2.08
C GLN A 39 -2.56 -7.19 -1.47
N VAL A 40 -2.48 -7.09 -0.15
CA VAL A 40 -1.31 -6.54 0.55
C VAL A 40 -0.08 -7.41 0.34
N CYS A 41 -0.21 -8.75 0.42
CA CYS A 41 0.88 -9.67 0.14
C CYS A 41 1.41 -9.51 -1.30
N ASP A 42 0.51 -9.43 -2.28
CA ASP A 42 0.88 -9.27 -3.69
C ASP A 42 1.53 -7.91 -3.95
N ALA A 43 1.00 -6.85 -3.33
CA ALA A 43 1.57 -5.51 -3.38
C ALA A 43 3.02 -5.49 -2.86
N VAL A 44 3.28 -6.04 -1.67
CA VAL A 44 4.63 -6.06 -1.07
C VAL A 44 5.60 -6.92 -1.88
N LYS A 45 5.15 -8.08 -2.40
CA LYS A 45 5.96 -8.95 -3.27
C LYS A 45 6.33 -8.28 -4.59
N GLY A 46 5.45 -7.44 -5.12
CA GLY A 46 5.61 -6.75 -6.40
C GLY A 46 6.74 -5.72 -6.46
N ARG A 47 7.57 -5.59 -5.40
CA ARG A 47 8.63 -4.59 -5.22
C ARG A 47 8.13 -3.20 -5.55
N TRP A 48 7.51 -2.55 -4.58
CA TRP A 48 7.21 -1.12 -4.69
C TRP A 48 8.54 -0.39 -4.83
N LEU A 49 8.79 0.10 -6.05
CA LEU A 49 9.96 0.90 -6.34
C LEU A 49 9.76 2.21 -5.60
N TRP A 50 10.50 2.36 -4.52
CA TRP A 50 10.75 3.66 -3.95
C TRP A 50 11.43 4.50 -5.02
N PRO A 51 10.85 5.62 -5.50
CA PRO A 51 11.58 6.50 -6.39
C PRO A 51 12.83 6.94 -5.62
N ALA A 52 14.01 6.57 -6.13
CA ALA A 52 15.29 6.95 -5.54
C ALA A 52 15.19 8.44 -5.20
N ARG A 53 15.26 8.76 -3.91
CA ARG A 53 15.14 10.13 -3.44
C ARG A 53 16.22 10.92 -4.18
N ASP A 54 15.83 11.78 -5.11
CA ASP A 54 16.60 12.97 -5.39
C ASP A 54 16.66 13.69 -4.05
N HIS A 55 17.79 13.51 -3.36
CA HIS A 55 18.01 14.02 -2.02
C HIS A 55 17.79 15.53 -2.06
N HIS A 56 16.62 15.99 -1.60
CA HIS A 56 16.45 17.39 -1.26
C HIS A 56 17.38 17.66 -0.07
N PRO A 57 18.46 18.44 -0.24
CA PRO A 57 19.39 18.67 0.83
C PRO A 57 18.68 19.55 1.86
N ARG A 58 18.51 19.02 3.07
CA ARG A 58 18.26 19.86 4.24
C ARG A 58 19.54 20.61 4.60
#